data_AF-A0ABD5YG77-F1
#
_entry.id   AF-A0ABD5YG77-F1
#
_cell.length_a   1.000
_cell.length_b   1.000
_cell.length_c   1.000
_cell.angle_alpha   90.00
_cell.angle_beta   90.00
_cell.angle_gamma   90.00
#
_symmetry.space_group_name_H-M   'P 1'
#
loop_
_entity.id
_entity.type
_entity.pdbx_description
1 polymer ?
#
loop_
_entity_poly.entity_id
_entity_poly.type
_entity_poly.pdbx_seq_one_letter_code
_entity_poly.pdbx_strand_id
1 'polypeptide(L)'
;MGRTNPTYRDALRAIEERWAEFRRALRRRDQPRFDRLFEYAREHADASGLLNHQDPLLPALLSIDLEQEARLEDHGKRIEKLERQLSEVSDNSTDSSVEGDTRGPE
;
A
#
# COMPACT_ATOMS: atom_id res chain seq x y z
N MET A 1 21.98 37.11 2.39
CA MET A 1 22.13 35.83 1.65
C MET A 1 21.05 34.89 2.16
N GLY A 2 20.11 34.53 1.28
CA GLY A 2 18.81 33.96 1.61
C GLY A 2 18.88 32.62 2.34
N ARG A 3 18.24 32.56 3.50
CA ARG A 3 17.81 31.31 4.12
C ARG A 3 16.35 31.13 3.74
N THR A 4 16.11 30.52 2.57
CA THR A 4 14.78 29.97 2.27
C THR A 4 14.44 29.03 3.42
N ASN A 5 13.30 29.24 4.06
CA ASN A 5 12.89 28.41 5.18
C ASN A 5 12.83 26.95 4.66
N PRO A 6 13.46 25.97 5.33
CA PRO A 6 13.46 24.60 4.86
C PRO A 6 12.02 24.11 4.70
N THR A 7 11.72 23.54 3.54
CA THR A 7 10.38 23.01 3.25
C THR A 7 10.17 21.70 3.98
N TYR A 8 8.92 21.26 4.13
CA TYR A 8 8.62 19.91 4.62
C TYR A 8 9.33 18.83 3.79
N ARG A 9 9.49 19.04 2.47
CA ARG A 9 10.25 18.13 1.60
C ARG A 9 11.73 18.05 1.98
N ASP A 10 12.34 19.18 2.36
CA ASP A 10 13.73 19.20 2.84
C ASP A 10 13.86 18.48 4.18
N ALA A 11 12.88 18.68 5.08
CA ALA A 11 12.82 17.99 6.35
C ALA A 11 12.66 16.46 6.18
N LEU A 12 11.83 16.02 5.23
CA LEU A 12 11.62 14.61 4.92
C LEU A 12 12.88 13.96 4.36
N ARG A 13 13.60 14.64 3.45
CA ARG A 13 14.91 14.18 2.95
C ARG A 13 15.91 14.02 4.09
N ALA A 14 15.97 15.00 5.00
CA ALA A 14 16.85 14.92 6.15
C ALA A 14 16.48 13.76 7.10
N ILE A 15 15.18 13.42 7.23
CA ILE A 15 14.75 12.22 7.96
C ILE A 15 15.27 10.97 7.23
N GLU A 16 15.02 10.85 5.93
CA GLU A 16 15.43 9.69 5.13
C GLU A 16 16.94 9.42 5.25
N GLU A 17 17.76 10.46 5.16
CA GLU A 17 19.21 10.39 5.34
C GLU A 17 19.61 9.88 6.73
N ARG A 18 18.93 10.35 7.80
CA ARG A 18 19.19 9.87 9.18
C ARG A 18 18.88 8.39 9.36
N TRP A 19 17.98 7.83 8.55
CA TRP A 19 17.60 6.43 8.61
C TRP A 19 18.39 5.54 7.63
N ALA A 20 19.39 6.08 6.92
CA ALA A 20 20.18 5.33 5.96
C ALA A 20 20.90 4.11 6.58
N GLU A 21 21.44 4.23 7.80
CA GLU A 21 22.07 3.09 8.49
C GLU A 21 21.05 2.02 8.89
N PHE A 22 19.86 2.43 9.35
CA PHE A 22 18.76 1.50 9.62
C PHE A 22 18.38 0.73 8.36
N ARG A 23 18.21 1.43 7.23
CA ARG A 23 17.93 0.81 5.92
C ARG A 23 19.00 -0.20 5.53
N ARG A 24 20.29 0.10 5.73
CA ARG A 24 21.39 -0.82 5.42
C ARG A 24 21.37 -2.08 6.29
N ALA A 25 20.96 -1.95 7.56
CA ALA A 25 20.82 -3.06 8.48
C ALA A 25 19.61 -3.98 8.16
N LEU A 26 18.63 -3.52 7.39
CA LEU A 26 17.49 -4.33 6.98
C LEU A 26 17.91 -5.48 6.06
N ARG A 27 17.18 -6.60 6.17
CA ARG A 27 17.30 -7.72 5.21
C ARG A 27 17.02 -7.21 3.80
N ARG A 28 17.69 -7.77 2.78
CA ARG A 28 17.53 -7.36 1.37
C ARG A 28 16.07 -7.34 0.91
N ARG A 29 15.23 -8.25 1.42
CA ARG A 29 13.79 -8.31 1.11
C ARG A 29 12.98 -7.13 1.66
N ASP A 30 13.47 -6.45 2.69
CA ASP A 30 12.76 -5.38 3.41
C ASP A 30 13.23 -3.98 3.00
N GLN A 31 14.41 -3.85 2.38
CA GLN A 31 14.90 -2.56 1.86
C GLN A 31 13.93 -1.91 0.85
N PRO A 32 13.36 -2.62 -0.14
CA PRO A 32 12.39 -2.01 -1.05
C PRO A 32 11.09 -1.60 -0.35
N ARG A 33 10.69 -2.30 0.73
CA ARG A 33 9.52 -1.92 1.52
C ARG A 33 9.79 -0.63 2.27
N PHE A 34 10.98 -0.50 2.84
CA PHE A 34 11.44 0.72 3.52
C PHE A 34 11.47 1.93 2.57
N ASP A 35 12.04 1.77 1.37
CA ASP A 35 12.10 2.84 0.37
C ASP A 35 10.70 3.36 0.02
N ARG A 36 9.73 2.44 -0.08
CA ARG A 36 8.34 2.76 -0.36
C ARG A 36 7.65 3.58 0.74
N LEU A 37 8.08 3.44 2.00
CA LEU A 37 7.54 4.27 3.10
C LEU A 37 7.84 5.76 2.85
N PHE A 38 9.03 6.08 2.37
CA PHE A 38 9.41 7.45 2.03
C PHE A 38 8.79 7.95 0.72
N GLU A 39 8.34 7.05 -0.15
CA GLU A 39 7.46 7.41 -1.28
C GLU A 39 6.08 7.86 -0.78
N TYR A 40 5.44 7.08 0.10
CA TYR A 40 4.16 7.44 0.73
C TYR A 40 4.22 8.77 1.48
N ALA A 41 5.27 8.97 2.28
CA ALA A 41 5.44 10.24 2.98
C ALA A 41 5.60 11.44 2.03
N ARG A 42 6.13 11.23 0.81
CA ARG A 42 6.27 12.29 -0.22
C ARG A 42 4.97 12.58 -0.95
N GLU A 43 4.10 11.60 -1.15
CA GLU A 43 2.79 11.77 -1.81
C GLU A 43 1.89 12.76 -1.06
N HIS A 44 2.04 12.86 0.26
CA HIS A 44 1.28 13.74 1.14
C HIS A 44 2.09 14.94 1.65
N ALA A 45 3.18 15.29 0.98
CA ALA A 45 4.09 16.36 1.41
C ALA A 45 3.47 17.77 1.36
N ASP A 46 2.50 17.98 0.49
CA ASP A 46 1.73 19.22 0.38
C ASP A 46 0.77 19.40 1.57
N ALA A 47 0.02 18.35 1.94
CA ALA A 47 -0.84 18.34 3.12
C ALA A 47 -0.03 18.50 4.41
N SER A 48 1.10 17.81 4.51
CA SER A 48 2.00 17.87 5.67
C SER A 48 2.70 19.22 5.81
N GLY A 49 2.99 19.90 4.69
CA GLY A 49 3.61 21.21 4.67
C GLY A 49 2.75 22.34 5.26
N LEU A 50 1.42 22.17 5.29
CA LEU A 50 0.48 23.14 5.85
C LEU A 50 0.51 23.20 7.38
N LEU A 51 0.90 22.10 8.04
CA LEU A 51 0.84 21.96 9.50
C LEU A 51 1.98 22.67 10.24
N ASN A 52 3.05 23.07 9.54
CA ASN A 52 4.29 23.62 10.12
C ASN A 52 4.72 22.88 11.41
N HIS A 53 4.61 21.55 11.40
CA HIS A 53 4.76 20.75 12.61
C HIS A 53 6.22 20.78 13.09
N GLN A 54 6.42 20.95 14.40
CA GLN A 54 7.77 20.92 14.99
C GLN A 54 8.51 19.59 14.77
N ASP A 55 7.79 18.49 14.62
CA ASP A 55 8.36 17.18 14.31
C ASP A 55 7.84 16.72 12.93
N PRO A 56 8.67 16.83 11.87
CA PRO A 56 8.30 16.40 10.52
C PRO A 56 8.14 14.88 10.40
N LEU A 57 8.56 14.09 11.41
CA LEU A 57 8.36 12.64 11.40
C LEU A 57 6.88 12.27 11.60
N LEU A 58 6.13 13.03 12.40
CA LEU A 58 4.72 12.71 12.70
C LEU A 58 3.83 12.79 11.45
N PRO A 59 3.87 13.86 10.64
CA PRO A 59 3.14 13.88 9.37
C PRO A 59 3.61 12.77 8.43
N ALA A 60 4.91 12.46 8.37
CA ALA A 60 5.43 11.39 7.52
C ALA A 60 4.85 10.02 7.89
N LEU A 61 4.79 9.70 9.19
CA LEU A 61 4.19 8.47 9.67
C LEU A 61 2.69 8.40 9.39
N LEU A 62 1.96 9.51 9.54
CA LEU A 62 0.53 9.57 9.21
C LEU A 62 0.29 9.34 7.70
N SER A 63 1.11 9.95 6.85
CA SER A 63 1.07 9.73 5.40
C SER A 63 1.33 8.27 5.03
N ILE A 64 2.31 7.64 5.69
CA ILE A 64 2.59 6.22 5.52
C ILE A 64 1.39 5.37 5.92
N ASP A 65 0.77 5.67 7.06
CA ASP A 65 -0.39 4.92 7.56
C ASP A 65 -1.59 5.02 6.61
N LEU A 66 -1.88 6.22 6.10
CA LEU A 66 -2.95 6.45 5.12
C LEU A 66 -2.76 5.64 3.83
N GLU A 67 -1.54 5.63 3.29
CA GLU A 67 -1.24 4.83 2.08
C GLU A 67 -1.30 3.33 2.33
N GLN A 68 -0.96 2.88 3.54
CA GLN A 68 -1.12 1.47 3.90
C GLN A 68 -2.60 1.09 4.05
N GLU A 69 -3.42 1.95 4.65
CA GLU A 69 -4.87 1.73 4.76
C GLU A 69 -5.53 1.63 3.38
N ALA A 70 -5.19 2.54 2.46
CA ALA A 70 -5.69 2.48 1.08
C ALA A 70 -5.33 1.17 0.39
N ARG A 71 -4.11 0.66 0.60
CA ARG A 71 -3.67 -0.62 0.02
C ARG A 71 -4.34 -1.82 0.66
N LEU A 72 -4.61 -1.78 1.96
CA LEU A 72 -5.39 -2.81 2.64
C LEU A 72 -6.81 -2.87 2.07
N GLU A 73 -7.45 -1.73 1.86
CA GLU A 73 -8.78 -1.64 1.24
C GLU A 73 -8.77 -2.22 -0.18
N ASP A 74 -7.81 -1.84 -1.02
CA ASP A 74 -7.65 -2.37 -2.38
C ASP A 74 -7.40 -3.87 -2.41
N HIS A 75 -6.59 -4.38 -1.47
CA HIS A 75 -6.37 -5.81 -1.32
C HIS A 75 -7.64 -6.53 -0.88
N GLY A 76 -8.40 -5.98 0.07
CA GLY A 76 -9.70 -6.49 0.48
C GLY A 76 -10.68 -6.62 -0.69
N LYS A 77 -10.85 -5.54 -1.46
CA LYS A 77 -11.71 -5.53 -2.67
C LYS A 77 -11.28 -6.58 -3.70
N ARG A 78 -9.97 -6.77 -3.87
CA ARG A 78 -9.44 -7.77 -4.82
C ARG A 78 -9.69 -9.20 -4.34
N ILE A 79 -9.54 -9.46 -3.05
CA ILE A 79 -9.85 -10.76 -2.45
C ILE A 79 -11.34 -11.06 -2.64
N GLU A 80 -12.23 -10.14 -2.25
CA GLU A 80 -13.69 -10.30 -2.40
C GLU A 80 -14.08 -10.59 -3.86
N LYS A 81 -13.48 -9.85 -4.81
CA LYS A 81 -13.72 -10.08 -6.24
C LYS A 81 -13.29 -11.49 -6.68
N LEU A 82 -12.12 -11.94 -6.24
CA LEU A 82 -11.59 -13.27 -6.59
C LEU A 82 -12.42 -14.39 -5.95
N GLU A 83 -12.86 -14.22 -4.69
CA GLU A 83 -13.73 -15.15 -3.99
C GLU A 83 -15.09 -15.30 -4.70
N ARG A 84 -15.69 -14.18 -5.15
CA ARG A 84 -16.93 -14.22 -5.96
C ARG A 84 -16.73 -14.95 -7.29
N GLN A 85 -15.64 -14.66 -8.01
CA GLN A 85 -15.35 -15.34 -9.27
C GLN A 85 -15.16 -16.85 -9.07
N LEU A 86 -14.53 -17.25 -7.95
CA LEU A 86 -14.35 -18.65 -7.62
C LEU A 86 -15.68 -19.35 -7.29
N SER A 87 -16.60 -18.67 -6.58
CA SER A 87 -17.93 -19.25 -6.30
C SER A 87 -18.75 -19.43 -7.58
N GLU A 88 -18.77 -18.41 -8.45
CA GLU A 88 -19.49 -18.47 -9.75
C GLU A 88 -18.98 -19.62 -10.64
N VAL A 89 -17.66 -19.85 -10.65
CA VAL A 89 -17.06 -20.98 -11.40
C VAL A 89 -17.44 -22.32 -10.77
N SER A 90 -17.37 -22.44 -9.44
CA SER A 90 -17.73 -23.66 -8.70
C SER A 90 -19.20 -24.06 -8.92
N ASP A 91 -20.11 -23.09 -8.87
CA ASP A 91 -21.55 -23.33 -9.04
C ASP A 91 -21.86 -23.79 -10.48
N ASN A 92 -21.23 -23.17 -11.48
CA ASN A 92 -21.42 -23.54 -12.89
C ASN A 92 -20.84 -24.93 -13.24
N SER A 93 -19.73 -25.33 -12.60
CA SER A 93 -19.20 -26.69 -12.75
C SER A 93 -20.10 -27.76 -12.10
N THR A 94 -20.86 -27.41 -11.07
CA THR A 94 -21.78 -28.35 -10.41
C THR A 94 -23.02 -28.61 -11.28
N ASP A 95 -23.55 -27.57 -11.93
CA ASP A 95 -24.74 -27.66 -12.79
C ASP A 95 -24.47 -28.47 -14.08
N SER A 96 -23.30 -28.28 -14.71
CA SER A 96 -22.91 -29.03 -15.92
C SER A 96 -22.70 -30.54 -15.70
N SER A 97 -22.38 -30.97 -14.48
CA SER A 97 -22.29 -32.39 -14.13
C SER A 97 -23.64 -33.09 -13.91
N VAL A 98 -24.73 -32.35 -13.69
CA VAL A 98 -26.07 -32.93 -13.46
C VAL A 98 -26.82 -33.15 -14.79
N GLU A 99 -26.55 -32.36 -15.82
CA GLU A 99 -27.19 -32.51 -17.14
C GLU A 99 -26.59 -33.63 -18.02
N GLY A 100 -25.40 -34.16 -17.67
CA GLY A 100 -24.71 -35.19 -18.46
C GLY A 100 -25.21 -36.63 -18.30
N ASP A 101 -25.98 -36.94 -17.25
CA ASP A 101 -26.29 -38.33 -16.84
C ASP A 101 -27.73 -38.79 -17.17
N THR A 102 -28.56 -37.97 -17.82
CA THR A 102 -30.00 -38.27 -18.05
C THR A 102 -30.37 -38.72 -19.47
N ARG A 103 -29.41 -39.06 -20.33
CA ARG A 103 -29.68 -39.66 -21.66
C ARG A 103 -29.12 -41.09 -21.78
N GLY A 104 -29.69 -42.03 -21.04
CA GLY A 104 -29.60 -43.46 -21.35
C GLY A 104 -30.67 -43.85 -22.39
N PRO A 105 -30.34 -44.60 -23.46
CA PRO A 105 -31.28 -44.92 -24.53
C PRO A 105 -32.29 -46.00 -24.12
N GLU A 106 -33.47 -45.90 -24.73
CA GLU A 106 -34.64 -46.79 -24.63
C GLU A 106 -34.36 -48.28 -24.94
#